data_AF-A0A653J4E7-F1
#
_entry.id   AF-A0A653J4E7-F1
#
_cell.length_a   1.000
_cell.length_b   1.000
_cell.length_c   1.000
_cell.angle_alpha   90.00
_cell.angle_beta   90.00
_cell.angle_gamma   90.00
#
_symmetry.space_group_name_H-M   'P 1'
#
loop_
_entity.id
_entity.type
_entity.pdbx_description
1 polymer ?
#
loop_
_entity_poly.entity_id
_entity_poly.type
_entity_poly.pdbx_seq_one_letter_code
_entity_poly.pdbx_strand_id
1 'polypeptide(L)'
;MSSTQATISPLRGHQNLMLLLGVLLLWPAILHGDVFGFNDTVSYLRGADTVWAKLTGHSDAFFATPVSDIAPGATKAEPGMVLYGRSLYFGLFLYLGLLAKSFWVPVVLQALAAGAAIVGIVRHFVDPAHERAFARTCLAAFALLALTPLPFFVCFLMPDLVVGLAIPVAALLLCRWRVERLWWRIGMLALLAFAALSHSTAVALLGLLAVAGLAAA
;
A
#
# COMPACT_ATOMS: atom_id res chain seq x y z
N MET A 1 34.36 -8.57 17.77
CA MET A 1 33.52 -9.63 18.38
C MET A 1 32.33 -9.87 17.46
N SER A 2 32.31 -11.00 16.75
CA SER A 2 31.21 -11.39 15.88
C SER A 2 30.03 -11.86 16.75
N SER A 3 29.16 -10.94 17.16
CA SER A 3 27.87 -11.33 17.73
C SER A 3 27.07 -12.00 16.61
N THR A 4 26.92 -13.32 16.66
CA THR A 4 26.03 -14.08 15.79
C THR A 4 24.62 -13.50 15.98
N GLN A 5 24.20 -12.58 15.12
CA GLN A 5 22.86 -12.00 15.20
C GLN A 5 21.86 -13.14 14.97
N ALA A 6 21.07 -13.44 16.00
CA ALA A 6 20.03 -14.44 15.91
C ALA A 6 19.08 -14.05 14.78
N THR A 7 18.94 -14.93 13.79
CA THR A 7 18.04 -14.75 12.66
C THR A 7 16.59 -14.94 13.11
N ILE A 8 15.66 -14.13 12.61
CA ILE A 8 14.24 -14.29 12.94
C ILE A 8 13.72 -15.61 12.38
N SER A 9 12.99 -16.34 13.23
CA SER A 9 12.36 -17.61 12.85
C SER A 9 11.40 -17.43 11.66
N PRO A 10 11.33 -18.41 10.75
CA PRO A 10 10.32 -18.38 9.69
C PRO A 10 8.92 -18.32 10.28
N LEU A 11 8.03 -17.59 9.61
CA LEU A 11 6.61 -17.83 9.79
C LEU A 11 6.30 -19.25 9.34
N ARG A 12 5.67 -20.02 10.23
CA ARG A 12 5.11 -21.34 9.90
C ARG A 12 3.91 -21.16 8.98
N GLY A 13 3.56 -22.20 8.21
CA GLY A 13 2.47 -22.11 7.22
C GLY A 13 1.15 -21.57 7.81
N HIS A 14 0.78 -21.98 9.02
CA HIS A 14 -0.41 -21.49 9.71
C HIS A 14 -0.28 -20.03 10.20
N GLN A 15 0.94 -19.53 10.44
CA GLN A 15 1.19 -18.14 10.85
C GLN A 15 1.07 -17.17 9.67
N ASN A 16 1.24 -17.65 8.43
CA ASN A 16 0.94 -16.84 7.24
C ASN A 16 -0.55 -16.47 7.15
N LEU A 17 -1.44 -17.25 7.79
CA LEU A 17 -2.86 -16.90 7.89
C LEU A 17 -3.08 -15.62 8.69
N MET A 18 -2.13 -15.19 9.53
CA MET A 18 -2.21 -13.92 10.25
C MET A 18 -2.19 -12.71 9.31
N LEU A 19 -1.67 -12.85 8.08
CA LEU A 19 -1.74 -11.80 7.07
C LEU A 19 -3.19 -11.51 6.65
N LEU A 20 -4.05 -12.52 6.71
CA LEU A 20 -5.48 -12.39 6.40
C LEU A 20 -6.22 -11.53 7.44
N LEU A 21 -5.63 -11.31 8.63
CA LEU A 21 -6.18 -10.34 9.59
C LEU A 21 -6.21 -8.92 9.01
N GLY A 22 -5.39 -8.61 7.99
CA GLY A 22 -5.48 -7.37 7.24
C GLY A 22 -6.87 -7.12 6.66
N VAL A 23 -7.58 -8.18 6.23
CA VAL A 23 -8.95 -8.09 5.69
C VAL A 23 -9.95 -7.57 6.75
N LEU A 24 -9.67 -7.73 8.05
CA LEU A 24 -10.51 -7.17 9.11
C LEU A 24 -10.48 -5.63 9.11
N LEU A 25 -9.46 -5.01 8.53
CA LEU A 25 -9.38 -3.57 8.35
C LEU A 25 -10.35 -3.04 7.28
N LEU A 26 -11.05 -3.91 6.56
CA LEU A 26 -12.08 -3.54 5.59
C LEU A 26 -13.44 -3.21 6.21
N TRP A 27 -13.56 -3.31 7.54
CA TRP A 27 -14.84 -3.13 8.23
C TRP A 27 -15.57 -1.83 7.87
N PRO A 28 -14.92 -0.66 7.64
CA PRO A 28 -15.66 0.56 7.28
C PRO A 28 -16.32 0.45 5.89
N ALA A 29 -15.63 -0.10 4.89
CA ALA A 29 -16.20 -0.32 3.57
C ALA A 29 -17.31 -1.37 3.60
N ILE A 30 -17.17 -2.42 4.43
CA ILE A 30 -18.20 -3.45 4.60
C ILE A 30 -19.48 -2.84 5.20
N LEU A 31 -19.35 -2.00 6.23
CA LEU A 31 -20.50 -1.31 6.83
C LEU A 31 -21.12 -0.27 5.89
N HIS A 32 -20.28 0.41 5.09
CA HIS A 32 -20.74 1.37 4.10
C HIS A 32 -21.41 0.70 2.88
N GLY A 33 -21.06 -0.56 2.60
CA GLY A 33 -21.54 -1.32 1.45
C GLY A 33 -20.75 -1.09 0.16
N ASP A 34 -19.76 -0.18 0.18
CA ASP A 34 -18.87 0.10 -0.95
C ASP A 34 -17.53 0.69 -0.46
N VAL A 35 -16.53 0.69 -1.33
CA VAL A 35 -15.22 1.34 -1.09
C VAL A 35 -15.32 2.86 -1.18
N PHE A 36 -14.33 3.57 -0.63
CA PHE A 36 -14.37 5.03 -0.60
C PHE A 36 -13.54 5.63 -1.75
N GLY A 37 -14.23 6.32 -2.66
CA GLY A 37 -13.58 7.20 -3.64
C GLY A 37 -12.96 8.42 -2.95
N PHE A 38 -11.82 8.88 -3.47
CA PHE A 38 -11.18 10.12 -3.09
C PHE A 38 -11.24 11.13 -4.24
N ASN A 39 -11.08 12.42 -3.97
CA ASN A 39 -11.23 13.47 -4.97
C ASN A 39 -10.32 13.28 -6.21
N ASP A 40 -9.16 12.66 -6.01
CA ASP A 40 -8.18 12.41 -7.08
C ASP A 40 -8.35 11.02 -7.76
N THR A 41 -9.23 10.15 -7.29
CA THR A 41 -9.39 8.78 -7.79
C THR A 41 -9.66 8.74 -9.30
N VAL A 42 -10.54 9.61 -9.79
CA VAL A 42 -10.87 9.71 -11.23
C VAL A 42 -9.64 10.13 -12.05
N SER A 43 -8.82 11.03 -11.52
CA SER A 43 -7.60 11.49 -12.18
C SER A 43 -6.55 10.38 -12.29
N TYR A 44 -6.40 9.54 -11.24
CA TYR A 44 -5.53 8.36 -11.30
C TYR A 44 -5.99 7.38 -12.37
N LEU A 45 -7.28 7.04 -12.39
CA LEU A 45 -7.83 6.07 -13.34
C LEU A 45 -7.75 6.56 -14.79
N ARG A 46 -8.03 7.84 -15.05
CA ARG A 46 -7.89 8.41 -16.40
C ARG A 46 -6.43 8.38 -16.87
N GLY A 47 -5.48 8.67 -15.99
CA GLY A 47 -4.05 8.54 -16.31
C GLY A 47 -3.69 7.12 -16.73
N ALA A 48 -4.18 6.12 -15.99
CA ALA A 48 -3.99 4.71 -16.34
C ALA A 48 -4.67 4.31 -17.65
N ASP A 49 -5.90 4.74 -17.89
CA ASP A 49 -6.63 4.46 -19.13
C ASP A 49 -5.91 5.02 -20.35
N THR A 50 -5.33 6.23 -20.27
CA THR A 50 -4.55 6.77 -21.40
C THR A 50 -3.33 5.91 -21.75
N VAL A 51 -2.70 5.28 -20.75
CA VAL A 51 -1.58 4.35 -20.97
C VAL A 51 -2.09 3.03 -21.54
N TRP A 52 -3.18 2.51 -20.97
CA TRP A 52 -3.81 1.28 -21.46
C TRP A 52 -4.29 1.40 -22.91
N ALA A 53 -4.92 2.52 -23.27
CA ALA A 53 -5.35 2.83 -24.62
C ALA A 53 -4.18 2.95 -25.59
N LYS A 54 -3.05 3.54 -25.17
CA LYS A 54 -1.83 3.57 -25.99
C LYS A 54 -1.23 2.17 -26.21
N LEU A 55 -1.34 1.28 -25.22
CA LEU A 55 -0.78 -0.07 -25.30
C LEU A 55 -1.68 -1.04 -26.08
N THR A 56 -3.00 -0.92 -25.96
CA THR A 56 -3.96 -1.90 -26.47
C THR A 56 -4.83 -1.39 -27.61
N GLY A 57 -4.83 -0.09 -27.87
CA GLY A 57 -5.77 0.58 -28.78
C GLY A 57 -7.19 0.71 -28.23
N HIS A 58 -7.46 0.27 -26.99
CA HIS A 58 -8.79 0.28 -26.37
C HIS A 58 -8.81 1.20 -25.15
N SER A 59 -9.74 2.16 -25.13
CA SER A 59 -10.04 3.01 -23.97
C SER A 59 -11.39 2.60 -23.40
N ASP A 60 -11.53 2.66 -22.08
CA ASP A 60 -12.83 2.44 -21.44
C ASP A 60 -13.82 3.54 -21.83
N ALA A 61 -15.04 3.13 -22.20
CA ALA A 61 -16.13 4.05 -22.54
C ALA A 61 -16.44 5.05 -21.41
N PHE A 62 -16.16 4.67 -20.15
CA PHE A 62 -16.30 5.54 -18.98
C PHE A 62 -15.40 6.79 -19.06
N PHE A 63 -14.25 6.71 -19.73
CA PHE A 63 -13.32 7.83 -19.89
C PHE A 63 -13.39 8.50 -21.27
N ALA A 64 -14.23 7.99 -22.18
CA ALA A 64 -14.41 8.55 -23.52
C ALA A 64 -15.08 9.94 -23.51
N THR A 65 -15.80 10.30 -22.44
CA THR A 65 -16.39 11.64 -22.28
C THR A 65 -15.36 12.68 -21.81
N PRO A 66 -15.28 13.85 -22.47
CA PRO A 66 -14.38 14.93 -22.08
C PRO A 66 -14.63 15.43 -20.65
N VAL A 67 -13.56 15.77 -19.93
CA VAL A 67 -13.58 16.22 -18.52
C VAL A 67 -14.37 17.53 -18.34
N SER A 68 -14.50 18.32 -19.40
CA SER A 68 -15.16 19.63 -19.40
C SER A 68 -16.61 19.59 -18.93
N ASP A 69 -17.25 18.43 -19.00
CA ASP A 69 -18.70 18.32 -18.84
C ASP A 69 -19.10 17.80 -17.44
N ILE A 70 -18.13 17.40 -16.60
CA ILE A 70 -18.40 16.62 -15.37
C ILE A 70 -18.05 17.39 -14.08
N ALA A 71 -17.23 18.45 -14.12
CA ALA A 71 -16.85 19.20 -12.92
C ALA A 71 -16.81 20.73 -13.14
N PRO A 72 -17.68 21.52 -12.46
CA PRO A 72 -17.58 22.98 -12.48
C PRO A 72 -16.32 23.40 -11.70
N GLY A 73 -15.28 23.82 -12.42
CA GLY A 73 -13.98 24.21 -11.86
C GLY A 73 -12.79 23.44 -12.40
N ALA A 74 -12.99 22.39 -13.20
CA ALA A 74 -11.92 21.79 -13.97
C ALA A 74 -11.50 22.77 -15.08
N THR A 75 -10.31 23.36 -14.95
CA THR A 75 -9.67 24.11 -16.05
C THR A 75 -9.74 23.27 -17.31
N LYS A 76 -10.30 23.84 -18.39
CA LYS A 76 -10.37 23.20 -19.72
C LYS A 76 -9.04 22.51 -20.01
N ALA A 77 -9.03 21.18 -19.93
CA ALA A 77 -7.86 20.44 -20.31
C ALA A 77 -7.72 20.61 -21.81
N GLU A 78 -6.69 21.35 -22.24
CA GLU A 78 -6.40 21.48 -23.66
C GLU A 78 -6.20 20.08 -24.28
N PRO A 79 -6.63 19.86 -25.53
CA PRO A 79 -6.41 18.58 -26.21
C PRO A 79 -4.91 18.35 -26.33
N GLY A 80 -4.38 17.41 -25.54
CA GLY A 80 -2.93 17.14 -25.46
C GLY A 80 -2.29 17.50 -24.12
N MET A 81 -3.02 18.14 -23.20
CA MET A 81 -2.57 18.31 -21.83
C MET A 81 -2.60 16.94 -21.15
N VAL A 82 -1.44 16.28 -21.13
CA VAL A 82 -1.16 15.13 -20.27
C VAL A 82 -1.61 15.55 -18.89
N LEU A 83 -2.76 15.05 -18.46
CA LEU A 83 -3.24 15.23 -17.10
C LEU A 83 -2.07 14.70 -16.27
N TYR A 84 -1.34 15.60 -15.60
CA TYR A 84 -0.24 15.25 -14.72
C TYR A 84 -0.85 14.44 -13.58
N GLY A 85 -1.05 13.15 -13.84
CA GLY A 85 -1.70 12.21 -12.94
C GLY A 85 -0.85 12.15 -11.69
N ARG A 86 -1.45 12.50 -10.55
CA ARG A 86 -0.78 12.61 -9.25
C ARG A 86 -0.05 11.30 -8.83
N SER A 87 -0.30 10.18 -9.50
CA SER A 87 0.67 9.11 -9.77
C SER A 87 0.13 8.12 -10.81
N LEU A 88 0.90 7.88 -11.88
CA LEU A 88 0.55 6.91 -12.91
C LEU A 88 0.49 5.47 -12.38
N TYR A 89 1.44 5.10 -11.52
CA TYR A 89 1.58 3.73 -11.02
C TYR A 89 0.43 3.35 -10.09
N PHE A 90 0.00 4.29 -9.24
CA PHE A 90 -1.19 4.07 -8.41
C PHE A 90 -2.45 3.98 -9.27
N GLY A 91 -2.56 4.78 -10.32
CA GLY A 91 -3.63 4.66 -11.32
C GLY A 91 -3.69 3.27 -11.96
N LEU A 92 -2.55 2.71 -12.40
CA LEU A 92 -2.50 1.37 -12.97
C LEU A 92 -2.90 0.29 -11.96
N PHE A 93 -2.54 0.46 -10.69
CA PHE A 93 -3.00 -0.41 -9.61
C PHE A 93 -4.52 -0.36 -9.43
N LEU A 94 -5.11 0.84 -9.45
CA LEU A 94 -6.57 1.00 -9.40
C LEU A 94 -7.28 0.47 -10.65
N TYR A 95 -6.60 0.52 -11.81
CA TYR A 95 -7.12 0.01 -13.07
C TYR A 95 -7.38 -1.51 -13.02
N LEU A 96 -6.68 -2.25 -12.16
CA LEU A 96 -7.02 -3.66 -11.86
C LEU A 96 -8.45 -3.82 -11.35
N GLY A 97 -8.95 -2.84 -10.58
CA GLY A 97 -10.33 -2.80 -10.13
C GLY A 97 -11.32 -2.61 -11.27
N LEU A 98 -10.99 -1.78 -12.28
CA LEU A 98 -11.82 -1.62 -13.47
C LEU A 98 -11.87 -2.90 -14.31
N LEU A 99 -10.71 -3.54 -14.52
CA LEU A 99 -10.63 -4.83 -15.21
C LEU A 99 -11.44 -5.92 -14.50
N ALA A 100 -11.42 -5.91 -13.16
CA ALA A 100 -12.23 -6.80 -12.33
C ALA A 100 -13.70 -6.36 -12.18
N LYS A 101 -14.07 -5.19 -12.72
CA LYS A 101 -15.37 -4.52 -12.51
C LYS A 101 -15.73 -4.33 -11.03
N SER A 102 -14.72 -4.23 -10.17
CA SER A 102 -14.86 -4.13 -8.72
C SER A 102 -13.63 -3.50 -8.08
N PHE A 103 -13.81 -2.35 -7.41
CA PHE A 103 -12.75 -1.70 -6.64
C PHE A 103 -12.44 -2.38 -5.30
N TRP A 104 -13.13 -3.47 -4.97
CA TRP A 104 -12.76 -4.32 -3.83
C TRP A 104 -11.40 -4.97 -4.04
N VAL A 105 -10.99 -5.26 -5.29
CA VAL A 105 -9.70 -5.87 -5.59
C VAL A 105 -8.53 -5.01 -5.08
N PRO A 106 -8.36 -3.74 -5.51
CA PRO A 106 -7.28 -2.90 -4.99
C PRO A 106 -7.40 -2.69 -3.47
N VAL A 107 -8.60 -2.52 -2.93
CA VAL A 107 -8.79 -2.32 -1.48
C VAL A 107 -8.39 -3.56 -0.65
N VAL A 108 -8.69 -4.77 -1.12
CA VAL A 108 -8.22 -6.02 -0.48
C VAL A 108 -6.70 -6.11 -0.56
N LEU A 109 -6.09 -5.77 -1.70
CA LEU A 109 -4.63 -5.77 -1.83
C LEU A 109 -3.98 -4.75 -0.90
N GLN A 110 -4.56 -3.55 -0.74
CA GLN A 110 -4.14 -2.55 0.24
C GLN A 110 -4.23 -3.08 1.68
N ALA A 111 -5.33 -3.77 2.01
CA ALA A 111 -5.55 -4.38 3.32
C ALA A 111 -4.52 -5.49 3.62
N LEU A 112 -4.20 -6.33 2.63
CA LEU A 112 -3.18 -7.36 2.76
C LEU A 112 -1.77 -6.75 2.90
N ALA A 113 -1.47 -5.67 2.19
CA ALA A 113 -0.21 -4.93 2.33
C ALA A 113 -0.08 -4.32 3.73
N ALA A 114 -1.15 -3.71 4.26
CA ALA A 114 -1.20 -3.23 5.64
C ALA A 114 -1.00 -4.38 6.64
N GLY A 115 -1.68 -5.52 6.42
CA GLY A 115 -1.51 -6.71 7.25
C GLY A 115 -0.07 -7.24 7.25
N ALA A 116 0.57 -7.28 6.08
CA ALA A 116 1.97 -7.69 5.95
C ALA A 116 2.93 -6.72 6.66
N ALA A 117 2.69 -5.42 6.59
CA ALA A 117 3.47 -4.43 7.32
C ALA A 117 3.31 -4.60 8.84
N ILE A 118 2.08 -4.76 9.34
CA ILE A 118 1.80 -4.97 10.78
C ILE A 118 2.46 -6.25 11.29
N VAL A 119 2.28 -7.38 10.61
CA VAL A 119 2.91 -8.65 10.97
C VAL A 119 4.44 -8.55 10.88
N GLY A 120 4.96 -7.83 9.88
CA GLY A 120 6.37 -7.50 9.72
C GLY A 120 6.96 -6.70 10.88
N ILE A 121 6.18 -5.78 11.44
CA ILE A 121 6.54 -5.04 12.65
C ILE A 121 6.51 -5.97 13.86
N VAL A 122 5.41 -6.69 14.09
CA VAL A 122 5.24 -7.53 15.29
C VAL A 122 6.32 -8.60 15.41
N ARG A 123 6.72 -9.25 14.32
CA ARG A 123 7.77 -10.29 14.33
C ARG A 123 9.15 -9.80 14.75
N HIS A 124 9.40 -8.49 14.68
CA HIS A 124 10.64 -7.90 15.15
C HIS A 124 10.67 -7.68 16.67
N PHE A 125 9.50 -7.65 17.31
CA PHE A 125 9.36 -7.52 18.76
C PHE A 125 9.07 -8.86 19.44
N VAL A 126 8.37 -9.77 18.75
CA VAL A 126 8.01 -11.10 19.26
C VAL A 126 8.41 -12.14 18.23
N ASP A 127 9.35 -13.01 18.59
CA ASP A 127 9.83 -14.07 17.71
C ASP A 127 8.67 -15.02 17.33
N PRO A 128 8.43 -15.28 16.03
CA PRO A 128 7.43 -16.26 15.56
C PRO A 128 7.58 -17.66 16.16
N ALA A 129 8.73 -18.04 16.70
CA ALA A 129 8.92 -19.30 17.43
C ALA A 129 8.01 -19.40 18.67
N HIS A 130 7.65 -18.28 19.30
CA HIS A 130 6.75 -18.23 20.44
C HIS A 130 5.29 -18.14 19.97
N GLU A 131 4.79 -19.19 19.31
CA GLU A 131 3.54 -19.20 18.54
C GLU A 131 2.35 -18.48 19.23
N ARG A 132 2.05 -18.83 20.49
CA ARG A 132 0.93 -18.26 21.23
C ARG A 132 1.12 -16.77 21.54
N ALA A 133 2.33 -16.38 21.94
CA ALA A 133 2.64 -14.99 22.24
C ALA A 133 2.61 -14.14 20.96
N PHE A 134 3.19 -14.67 19.87
CA PHE A 134 3.16 -14.03 18.56
C PHE A 134 1.73 -13.83 18.04
N ALA A 135 0.91 -14.89 18.05
CA ALA A 135 -0.48 -14.82 17.59
C ALA A 135 -1.32 -13.83 18.42
N ARG A 136 -1.19 -13.85 19.76
CA ARG A 136 -1.87 -12.90 20.65
C ARG A 136 -1.43 -11.46 20.39
N THR A 137 -0.14 -11.24 20.16
CA THR A 137 0.40 -9.90 19.88
C THR A 137 -0.09 -9.39 18.52
N CYS A 138 -0.11 -10.24 17.49
CA CYS A 138 -0.72 -9.90 16.20
C CYS A 138 -2.20 -9.53 16.39
N LEU A 139 -2.99 -10.38 17.05
CA LEU A 139 -4.41 -10.12 17.29
C LEU A 139 -4.64 -8.82 18.05
N ALA A 140 -3.86 -8.56 19.10
CA ALA A 140 -3.92 -7.32 19.87
C ALA A 140 -3.54 -6.10 19.01
N ALA A 141 -2.49 -6.21 18.19
CA ALA A 141 -2.08 -5.14 17.28
C ALA A 141 -3.18 -4.82 16.25
N PHE A 142 -3.78 -5.83 15.61
CA PHE A 142 -4.89 -5.63 14.69
C PHE A 142 -6.13 -5.05 15.39
N ALA A 143 -6.46 -5.53 16.59
CA ALA A 143 -7.59 -5.00 17.37
C ALA A 143 -7.38 -3.51 17.72
N LEU A 144 -6.18 -3.13 18.14
CA LEU A 144 -5.85 -1.73 18.43
C LEU A 144 -5.90 -0.88 17.16
N LEU A 145 -5.28 -1.34 16.07
CA LEU A 145 -5.22 -0.60 14.81
C LEU A 145 -6.60 -0.50 14.12
N ALA A 146 -7.49 -1.47 14.32
CA ALA A 146 -8.86 -1.42 13.84
C ALA A 146 -9.69 -0.29 14.49
N LEU A 147 -9.24 0.24 15.63
CA LEU A 147 -9.84 1.39 16.33
C LEU A 147 -9.15 2.73 16.01
N THR A 148 -8.22 2.74 15.05
CA THR A 148 -7.55 3.96 14.57
C THR A 148 -8.14 4.42 13.23
N PRO A 149 -7.64 5.50 12.60
CA PRO A 149 -8.02 5.85 11.23
C PRO A 149 -7.55 4.86 10.16
N LEU A 150 -6.65 3.92 10.48
CA LEU A 150 -6.07 2.99 9.50
C LEU A 150 -7.11 2.24 8.63
N PRO A 151 -8.20 1.67 9.17
CA PRO A 151 -9.23 1.01 8.36
C PRO A 151 -9.84 1.91 7.30
N PHE A 152 -10.06 3.20 7.61
CA PHE A 152 -10.57 4.15 6.62
C PHE A 152 -9.55 4.38 5.50
N PHE A 153 -8.27 4.57 5.83
CA PHE A 153 -7.20 4.70 4.83
C PHE A 153 -7.03 3.44 3.97
N VAL A 154 -7.23 2.25 4.53
CA VAL A 154 -7.23 1.00 3.77
C VAL A 154 -8.35 0.97 2.74
N CYS A 155 -9.52 1.50 3.09
CA CYS A 155 -10.71 1.52 2.24
C CYS A 155 -10.75 2.68 1.23
N PHE A 156 -9.89 3.68 1.36
CA PHE A 156 -9.78 4.78 0.39
C PHE A 156 -8.99 4.36 -0.86
N LEU A 157 -9.47 4.79 -2.02
CA LEU A 157 -8.77 4.65 -3.30
C LEU A 157 -7.72 5.77 -3.47
N MET A 158 -6.74 5.80 -2.57
CA MET A 158 -5.73 6.87 -2.43
C MET A 158 -4.33 6.30 -2.09
N PRO A 159 -3.24 6.84 -2.65
CA PRO A 159 -1.89 6.31 -2.44
C PRO A 159 -1.31 6.53 -1.03
N ASP A 160 -1.89 7.44 -0.23
CA ASP A 160 -1.31 7.88 1.04
C ASP A 160 -1.15 6.74 2.06
N LEU A 161 -2.01 5.72 2.02
CA LEU A 161 -1.86 4.52 2.83
C LEU A 161 -0.49 3.87 2.58
N VAL A 162 -0.14 3.70 1.31
CA VAL A 162 1.10 3.03 0.90
C VAL A 162 2.31 3.83 1.39
N VAL A 163 2.24 5.16 1.33
CA VAL A 163 3.27 6.05 1.90
C VAL A 163 3.35 5.91 3.41
N GLY A 164 2.21 5.89 4.10
CA GLY A 164 2.14 5.71 5.55
C GLY A 164 2.71 4.37 6.01
N LEU A 165 2.49 3.29 5.26
CA LEU A 165 3.07 1.97 5.51
C LEU A 165 4.58 1.92 5.18
N ALA A 166 5.04 2.68 4.19
CA ALA A 166 6.44 2.69 3.78
C ALA A 166 7.37 3.23 4.87
N ILE A 167 6.92 4.19 5.68
CA ILE A 167 7.72 4.77 6.77
C ILE A 167 8.16 3.72 7.80
N PRO A 168 7.26 3.00 8.49
CA PRO A 168 7.67 2.00 9.47
C PRO A 168 8.42 0.83 8.81
N VAL A 169 8.05 0.44 7.58
CA VAL A 169 8.76 -0.63 6.85
C VAL A 169 10.21 -0.23 6.52
N ALA A 170 10.44 1.01 6.08
CA ALA A 170 11.77 1.53 5.83
C ALA A 170 12.59 1.60 7.12
N ALA A 171 12.00 2.07 8.22
CA ALA A 171 12.65 2.08 9.53
C ALA A 171 13.07 0.67 9.98
N LEU A 172 12.19 -0.33 9.81
CA LEU A 172 12.52 -1.72 10.10
C LEU A 172 13.66 -2.24 9.23
N LEU A 173 13.62 -2.01 7.92
CA LEU A 173 14.68 -2.45 7.02
C LEU A 173 16.01 -1.80 7.36
N LEU A 174 16.05 -0.50 7.70
CA LEU A 174 17.27 0.18 8.10
C LEU A 174 17.85 -0.39 9.40
N CYS A 175 17.03 -0.59 10.43
CA CYS A 175 17.50 -1.04 11.74
C CYS A 175 17.78 -2.54 11.81
N ARG A 176 17.07 -3.36 11.03
CA ARG A 176 17.06 -4.83 11.17
C ARG A 176 17.32 -5.57 9.85
N TRP A 177 17.90 -4.90 8.84
CA TRP A 177 18.20 -5.48 7.53
C TRP A 177 18.80 -6.89 7.61
N ARG A 178 19.86 -7.06 8.40
CA ARG A 178 20.65 -8.32 8.45
C ARG A 178 19.88 -9.50 9.04
N VAL A 179 18.91 -9.23 9.90
CA VAL A 179 18.10 -10.24 10.60
C VAL A 179 16.97 -10.77 9.70
N GLU A 180 16.58 -9.97 8.71
CA GLU A 180 15.45 -10.26 7.84
C GLU A 180 15.72 -11.38 6.83
N ARG A 181 14.67 -12.10 6.45
CA ARG A 181 14.74 -13.15 5.41
C ARG A 181 14.57 -12.55 4.01
N LEU A 182 15.23 -13.15 3.01
CA LEU A 182 15.24 -12.65 1.63
C LEU A 182 13.85 -12.35 1.07
N TRP A 183 12.90 -13.29 1.15
CA TRP A 183 11.55 -13.09 0.60
C TRP A 183 10.78 -11.95 1.28
N TRP A 184 10.97 -11.78 2.60
CA TRP A 184 10.39 -10.66 3.33
C TRP A 184 11.04 -9.33 2.96
N ARG A 185 12.37 -9.32 2.77
CA ARG A 185 13.07 -8.13 2.26
C ARG A 185 12.56 -7.75 0.88
N ILE A 186 12.39 -8.72 -0.03
CA ILE A 186 11.85 -8.46 -1.37
C ILE A 186 10.44 -7.88 -1.28
N GLY A 187 9.55 -8.46 -0.48
CA GLY A 187 8.19 -7.95 -0.29
C GLY A 187 8.15 -6.53 0.27
N MET A 188 8.97 -6.25 1.29
CA MET A 188 9.08 -4.93 1.91
C MET A 188 9.70 -3.91 0.95
N LEU A 189 10.75 -4.27 0.22
CA LEU A 189 11.34 -3.42 -0.82
C LEU A 189 10.36 -3.14 -1.95
N ALA A 190 9.56 -4.13 -2.35
CA ALA A 190 8.51 -3.93 -3.36
C ALA A 190 7.44 -2.94 -2.87
N LEU A 191 7.04 -3.02 -1.59
CA LEU A 191 6.14 -2.06 -0.98
C LEU A 191 6.74 -0.64 -0.94
N LEU A 192 8.02 -0.50 -0.57
CA LEU A 192 8.73 0.79 -0.59
C LEU A 192 8.84 1.37 -1.99
N ALA A 193 9.20 0.54 -2.98
CA ALA A 193 9.28 0.94 -4.37
C ALA A 193 7.90 1.38 -4.89
N PHE A 194 6.86 0.61 -4.58
CA PHE A 194 5.50 0.98 -4.95
C PHE A 194 5.06 2.30 -4.29
N ALA A 195 5.40 2.53 -3.02
CA ALA A 195 5.15 3.81 -2.34
C ALA A 195 5.85 4.98 -3.04
N ALA A 196 7.14 4.82 -3.36
CA ALA A 196 7.96 5.82 -4.05
C ALA A 196 7.40 6.17 -5.44
N LEU A 197 6.91 5.17 -6.17
CA LEU A 197 6.25 5.35 -7.47
C LEU A 197 4.85 5.95 -7.34
N SER A 198 4.16 5.67 -6.23
CA SER A 198 2.78 6.10 -5.98
C SER A 198 2.67 7.53 -5.47
N HIS A 199 3.72 8.09 -4.86
CA HIS A 199 3.68 9.45 -4.35
C HIS A 199 5.08 10.06 -4.25
N SER A 200 5.29 11.26 -4.79
CA SER A 200 6.61 11.91 -4.79
C SER A 200 7.15 12.21 -3.38
N THR A 201 6.28 12.49 -2.41
CA THR A 201 6.69 12.68 -1.00
C THR A 201 7.28 11.41 -0.40
N ALA A 202 6.90 10.21 -0.87
CA ALA A 202 7.50 8.97 -0.40
C ALA A 202 8.98 8.91 -0.79
N VAL A 203 9.37 9.41 -1.97
CA VAL A 203 10.78 9.49 -2.38
C VAL A 203 11.58 10.36 -1.40
N ALA A 204 11.07 11.54 -1.07
CA ALA A 204 11.72 12.45 -0.14
C ALA A 204 11.85 11.83 1.28
N LEU A 205 10.77 11.23 1.78
CA LEU A 205 10.75 10.58 3.11
C LEU A 205 11.70 9.39 3.19
N LEU A 206 11.72 8.54 2.16
CA LEU A 206 12.62 7.39 2.11
C LEU A 206 14.09 7.82 1.96
N GLY A 207 14.35 8.88 1.21
CA GLY A 207 15.69 9.49 1.12
C GLY A 207 16.18 10.01 2.47
N LEU A 208 15.33 10.74 3.21
CA LEU A 208 15.65 11.23 4.55
C LEU A 208 15.90 10.09 5.54
N LEU A 209 15.07 9.04 5.52
CA LEU A 209 15.26 7.86 6.35
C LEU A 209 16.57 7.14 6.01
N ALA A 210 16.92 7.01 4.73
CA ALA A 210 18.18 6.41 4.31
C ALA A 210 19.39 7.20 4.83
N VAL A 211 19.37 8.54 4.72
CA VAL A 211 20.43 9.41 5.26
C VAL A 211 20.54 9.26 6.78
N ALA A 212 19.41 9.26 7.50
CA ALA A 212 19.40 9.07 8.95
C ALA A 212 19.94 7.68 9.35
N GLY A 213 19.59 6.64 8.60
CA GLY A 213 20.11 5.28 8.82
C GLY A 213 21.62 5.18 8.58
N LEU A 214 22.15 5.86 7.56
CA LEU A 214 23.59 5.93 7.31
C LEU A 214 24.34 6.70 8.40
N ALA A 215 23.74 7.77 8.93
CA ALA A 215 24.34 8.55 10.03
C ALA A 215 24.35 7.78 11.37
N ALA A 216 23.48 6.79 11.53
CA ALA A 216 23.37 5.97 12.75
C ALA A 216 24.18 4.65 12.69
N ALA A 217 24.78 4.33 11.55
CA ALA A 217 25.53 3.09 11.30
C ALA A 217 27.04 3.27 11.54
#